data_AF-A0A5R2MSL3-F1
#
_entry.id   AF-A0A5R2MSL3-F1
#
_cell.length_a   1.000
_cell.length_b   1.000
_cell.length_c   1.000
_cell.angle_alpha   90.00
_cell.angle_beta   90.00
_cell.angle_gamma   90.00
#
_symmetry.space_group_name_H-M   'P 1'
#
loop_
_entity.id
_entity.type
_entity.pdbx_description
1 polymer ?
#
loop_
_entity_poly.entity_id
_entity_poly.type
_entity_poly.pdbx_seq_one_letter_code
_entity_poly.pdbx_strand_id
1 'polypeptide(L)'
;LEAGKVVLDADRRKEIILADARNLAFANGLDLVEDEGLLEEVSGLVEWPVVLMGEFEEAFLAIPAEVIRLTIRANQKCFVTRPQGESEALSNRF
;
A
#
# COMPACT_ATOMS: atom_id res chain seq x y z
N LEU A 1 -15.13 17.11 -14.60
CA LEU A 1 -14.95 16.29 -13.38
C LEU A 1 -13.48 16.15 -13.01
N GLU A 2 -12.56 15.96 -13.99
CA GLU A 2 -11.11 16.06 -13.74
C GLU A 2 -10.67 17.39 -13.11
N ALA A 3 -11.31 18.50 -13.50
CA ALA A 3 -11.08 19.82 -12.90
C ALA A 3 -11.41 19.88 -11.38
N GLY A 4 -12.21 18.94 -10.87
CA GLY A 4 -12.56 18.82 -9.45
C GLY A 4 -11.76 17.78 -8.69
N LYS A 5 -10.78 17.10 -9.33
CA LYS A 5 -10.03 15.95 -8.76
C LYS A 5 -10.95 14.86 -8.20
N VAL A 6 -11.76 14.25 -9.08
CA VAL A 6 -12.61 13.11 -8.71
C VAL A 6 -12.56 12.05 -9.81
N VAL A 7 -12.32 10.80 -9.42
CA VAL A 7 -12.47 9.59 -10.24
C VAL A 7 -13.71 8.85 -9.73
N LEU A 8 -14.80 8.86 -10.50
CA LEU A 8 -16.09 8.30 -10.06
C LEU A 8 -16.10 6.77 -10.05
N ASP A 9 -15.45 6.16 -11.04
CA ASP A 9 -15.39 4.72 -11.21
C ASP A 9 -14.47 4.08 -10.16
N ALA A 10 -15.03 3.17 -9.35
CA ALA A 10 -14.29 2.50 -8.28
C ALA A 10 -13.22 1.55 -8.81
N ASP A 11 -13.51 0.81 -9.88
CA ASP A 11 -12.55 -0.09 -10.50
C ASP A 11 -11.39 0.70 -11.12
N ARG A 12 -11.69 1.86 -11.69
CA ARG A 12 -10.64 2.79 -12.16
C ARG A 12 -9.77 3.30 -11.01
N ARG A 13 -10.34 3.57 -9.83
CA ARG A 13 -9.55 3.95 -8.65
C ARG A 13 -8.64 2.80 -8.19
N LYS A 14 -9.14 1.56 -8.18
CA LYS A 14 -8.33 0.38 -7.86
C LYS A 14 -7.15 0.22 -8.82
N GLU A 15 -7.41 0.34 -10.12
CA GLU A 15 -6.36 0.27 -11.14
C GLU A 15 -5.25 1.30 -10.91
N ILE A 16 -5.62 2.56 -10.63
CA ILE A 16 -4.65 3.63 -10.36
C ILE A 16 -3.85 3.33 -9.09
N ILE A 17 -4.52 3.01 -7.98
CA ILE A 17 -3.88 2.71 -6.70
C ILE A 17 -2.89 1.56 -6.86
N LEU A 18 -3.31 0.46 -7.47
CA LEU A 18 -2.49 -0.73 -7.60
C LEU A 18 -1.29 -0.52 -8.54
N ALA A 19 -1.51 0.18 -9.67
CA ALA A 19 -0.43 0.49 -10.60
C ALA A 19 0.62 1.42 -9.95
N ASP A 20 0.18 2.49 -9.30
CA ASP A 20 1.06 3.46 -8.66
C ASP A 20 1.81 2.84 -7.47
N ALA A 21 1.14 2.04 -6.64
CA ALA A 21 1.76 1.34 -5.52
C ALA A 21 2.82 0.33 -5.98
N ARG A 22 2.54 -0.47 -7.02
CA ARG A 22 3.53 -1.39 -7.62
C ARG A 22 4.73 -0.63 -8.18
N ASN A 23 4.49 0.45 -8.92
CA ASN A 23 5.55 1.26 -9.51
C ASN A 23 6.43 1.90 -8.43
N LEU A 24 5.83 2.45 -7.37
CA LEU A 24 6.54 3.10 -6.28
C LEU A 24 7.35 2.11 -5.45
N ALA A 25 6.80 0.92 -5.16
CA ALA A 25 7.52 -0.16 -4.50
C ALA A 25 8.72 -0.62 -5.35
N PHE A 26 8.49 -0.90 -6.63
CA PHE A 26 9.53 -1.36 -7.55
C PHE A 26 10.68 -0.33 -7.69
N ALA A 27 10.35 0.96 -7.80
CA ALA A 27 11.34 2.03 -7.85
C ALA A 27 12.23 2.10 -6.59
N ASN A 28 11.80 1.50 -5.49
CA ASN A 28 12.55 1.42 -4.23
C ASN A 28 13.16 0.03 -3.98
N GLY A 29 13.13 -0.89 -4.95
CA GLY A 29 13.65 -2.26 -4.79
C GLY A 29 12.78 -3.15 -3.91
N LEU A 30 11.49 -2.86 -3.84
CA LEU A 30 10.51 -3.54 -2.99
C LEU A 30 9.40 -4.16 -3.83
N ASP A 31 8.78 -5.21 -3.29
CA ASP A 31 7.54 -5.76 -3.81
C ASP A 31 6.37 -5.31 -2.92
N LEU A 32 5.27 -4.93 -3.55
CA LEU A 32 4.00 -4.66 -2.87
C LEU A 32 3.40 -5.98 -2.38
N VAL A 33 2.99 -6.04 -1.12
CA VAL A 33 2.19 -7.17 -0.61
C VAL A 33 0.73 -6.89 -0.94
N GLU A 34 0.26 -7.49 -2.04
CA GLU A 34 -1.09 -7.28 -2.54
C GLU A 34 -2.16 -7.83 -1.59
N ASP A 35 -3.24 -7.07 -1.44
CA ASP A 35 -4.37 -7.39 -0.60
C ASP A 35 -5.64 -6.82 -1.23
N GLU A 36 -6.37 -7.66 -1.96
CA GLU A 36 -7.55 -7.24 -2.73
C GLU A 36 -8.65 -6.65 -1.84
N GLY A 37 -8.83 -7.20 -0.63
CA GLY A 37 -9.81 -6.68 0.32
C GLY A 37 -9.45 -5.27 0.81
N LEU A 38 -8.17 -5.00 1.04
CA LEU A 38 -7.69 -3.67 1.36
C LEU A 38 -7.79 -2.72 0.16
N LEU A 39 -7.51 -3.20 -1.05
CA LEU A 39 -7.64 -2.41 -2.28
C LEU A 39 -9.09 -1.95 -2.50
N GLU A 40 -10.06 -2.84 -2.32
CA GLU A 40 -11.47 -2.49 -2.33
C GLU A 40 -11.77 -1.39 -1.30
N GLU A 41 -11.34 -1.59 -0.05
CA GLU A 41 -11.57 -0.64 1.03
C GLU A 41 -10.96 0.74 0.73
N VAL A 42 -9.67 0.81 0.39
CA VAL A 42 -8.98 2.07 0.10
C VAL A 42 -9.58 2.77 -1.12
N SER A 43 -9.96 2.03 -2.15
CA SER A 43 -10.64 2.60 -3.33
C SER A 43 -12.00 3.22 -2.98
N GLY A 44 -12.65 2.77 -1.91
CA GLY A 44 -13.89 3.37 -1.38
C GLY A 44 -13.66 4.62 -0.53
N LEU A 45 -12.45 4.84 -0.01
CA LEU A 45 -12.14 5.93 0.91
C LEU A 45 -11.59 7.20 0.24
N VAL A 46 -11.08 7.08 -0.99
CA VAL A 46 -10.50 8.20 -1.73
C VAL A 46 -11.28 8.46 -3.01
N GLU A 47 -11.53 9.73 -3.29
CA GLU A 47 -12.15 10.17 -4.55
C GLU A 47 -11.10 10.48 -5.64
N TRP A 48 -9.86 10.78 -5.24
CA TRP A 48 -8.72 11.00 -6.11
C TRP A 48 -7.48 10.29 -5.56
N PRO A 49 -7.07 9.16 -6.17
CA PRO A 49 -5.92 8.40 -5.71
C PRO A 49 -4.62 9.19 -5.81
N VAL A 50 -3.87 9.25 -4.71
CA VAL A 50 -2.46 9.66 -4.69
C VAL A 50 -1.73 8.67 -3.77
N VAL A 51 -0.85 7.87 -4.34
CA VAL A 51 -0.06 6.90 -3.58
C VAL A 51 1.19 7.57 -3.02
N LEU A 52 1.47 7.32 -1.76
CA LEU A 52 2.66 7.80 -1.04
C LEU A 52 3.31 6.59 -0.36
N MET A 53 4.63 6.65 -0.19
CA MET A 53 5.39 5.64 0.56
C MET A 53 5.65 6.19 1.96
N GLY A 54 5.19 5.45 2.97
CA GLY A 54 5.54 5.69 4.36
C GLY A 54 6.79 4.91 4.76
N GLU A 55 7.42 5.31 5.86
CA GLU A 55 8.43 4.50 6.52
C GLU A 55 8.28 4.58 8.05
N PHE A 56 8.68 3.51 8.73
CA PHE A 56 8.80 3.45 10.18
C PHE A 56 10.22 3.06 10.59
N GLU A 57 10.56 3.23 11.87
CA GLU A 57 11.89 2.91 12.39
C GLU A 57 12.23 1.42 12.21
N GLU A 58 13.38 1.11 11.61
CA GLU A 58 13.81 -0.27 11.33
C GLU A 58 13.82 -1.17 12.58
N ALA A 59 14.01 -0.61 13.78
CA ALA A 59 13.94 -1.35 15.04
C ALA A 59 12.61 -2.09 15.24
N PHE A 60 11.51 -1.60 14.66
CA PHE A 60 10.22 -2.28 14.71
C PHE A 60 10.17 -3.57 13.87
N LEU A 61 11.11 -3.82 12.96
CA LEU A 61 11.23 -5.10 12.24
C LEU A 61 11.61 -6.27 13.16
N ALA A 62 12.02 -6.00 14.40
CA ALA A 62 12.17 -7.03 15.44
C ALA A 62 10.81 -7.59 15.92
N ILE A 63 9.71 -6.88 15.65
CA ILE A 63 8.35 -7.34 15.94
C ILE A 63 7.96 -8.37 14.86
N PRO A 64 7.24 -9.44 15.23
CA PRO A 64 6.74 -10.40 14.25
C PRO A 64 5.95 -9.74 13.12
N ALA A 65 6.20 -10.17 11.89
CA ALA A 65 5.66 -9.57 10.66
C ALA A 65 4.12 -9.54 10.65
N GLU A 66 3.46 -10.55 11.24
CA GLU A 66 2.01 -10.61 11.34
C GLU A 66 1.43 -9.47 12.20
N VAL A 67 2.15 -9.05 13.24
CA VAL A 67 1.74 -7.96 14.13
C VAL A 67 1.90 -6.60 13.44
N ILE A 68 3.02 -6.42 12.71
CA ILE A 68 3.27 -5.21 11.91
C ILE A 68 2.20 -5.07 10.83
N ARG A 69 1.97 -6.14 10.06
CA ARG A 69 0.96 -6.16 8.98
C ARG A 69 -0.44 -5.88 9.53
N LEU A 70 -0.81 -6.49 10.65
CA LEU A 70 -2.12 -6.24 11.27
C LEU A 70 -2.26 -4.77 11.67
N THR A 71 -1.22 -4.16 12.25
CA THR A 71 -1.25 -2.78 12.71
C THR A 71 -1.38 -1.80 11.54
N ILE A 72 -0.56 -1.95 10.51
CA ILE A 72 -0.56 -1.06 9.32
C ILE A 72 -1.87 -1.23 8.54
N ARG A 73 -2.32 -2.47 8.32
CA ARG A 73 -3.56 -2.75 7.59
C ARG A 73 -4.80 -2.28 8.34
N ALA A 74 -4.94 -2.63 9.62
CA ALA A 74 -6.18 -2.40 10.36
C ALA A 74 -6.33 -0.96 10.86
N ASN A 75 -5.23 -0.33 11.31
CA ASN A 75 -5.31 0.99 11.93
C ASN A 75 -5.05 2.12 10.94
N GLN A 76 -4.19 1.89 9.94
CA GLN A 76 -3.79 2.93 8.98
C GLN A 76 -4.35 2.72 7.57
N LYS A 77 -4.89 1.53 7.28
CA LYS A 77 -5.42 1.15 5.96
C LYS A 77 -4.37 1.32 4.85
N CYS A 78 -3.13 0.98 5.17
CA CYS A 78 -2.03 1.03 4.22
C CYS A 78 -1.61 -0.39 3.82
N PHE A 79 -1.05 -0.48 2.61
CA PHE A 79 -0.39 -1.68 2.15
C PHE A 79 0.94 -1.84 2.91
N VAL A 80 1.56 -3.01 2.81
CA VAL A 80 2.92 -3.22 3.30
C VAL A 80 3.79 -3.67 2.13
N THR A 81 5.09 -3.47 2.26
CA THR A 81 6.03 -3.94 1.25
C THR A 81 7.02 -4.94 1.84
N ARG A 82 7.70 -5.64 0.94
CA ARG A 82 8.78 -6.57 1.28
C ARG A 82 9.98 -6.32 0.38
N PRO A 83 11.19 -6.68 0.80
CA PRO A 83 12.35 -6.68 -0.08
C PRO A 83 12.09 -7.57 -1.31
N GLN A 84 12.58 -7.14 -2.47
CA GLN A 84 12.37 -7.91 -3.70
C GLN A 84 13.02 -9.30 -3.60
N GLY A 85 12.24 -10.33 -3.93
CA GLY A 85 12.70 -11.73 -3.87
C GLY A 85 12.57 -12.40 -2.50
N GLU A 86 12.16 -11.67 -1.46
CA GLU A 86 11.82 -12.25 -0.16
C GLU A 86 10.34 -12.65 -0.10
N SER A 87 10.03 -13.78 0.53
CA SER A 87 8.64 -14.24 0.69
C SER A 87 8.02 -13.88 2.03
N GLU A 88 8.82 -13.86 3.10
CA GLU A 88 8.36 -13.79 4.49
C GLU A 88 8.75 -12.49 5.21
N ALA A 89 9.85 -11.85 4.80
CA ALA A 89 10.32 -10.62 5.42
C ALA A 89 9.47 -9.40 4.98
N LEU A 90 9.24 -8.47 5.91
CA LEU A 90 8.69 -7.15 5.60
C LEU A 90 9.81 -6.13 5.50
N SER A 91 9.60 -5.10 4.69
CA SER A 91 10.43 -3.89 4.74
C SER A 91 9.86 -2.91 5.77
N ASN A 92 10.65 -1.91 6.17
CA ASN A 92 10.17 -0.83 7.03
C ASN A 92 9.40 0.25 6.27
N ARG A 93 9.14 0.04 4.97
CA ARG A 93 8.38 0.92 4.09
C ARG A 93 7.05 0.30 3.72
N PHE A 94 6.03 1.13 3.54
CA PHE A 94 4.65 0.65 3.40
C PHE A 94 3.80 1.61 2.57
#